data_AF-A0A9X9Q3Q5-F1
#
_entry.id   AF-A0A9X9Q3Q5-F1
#
_cell.length_a   1.000
_cell.length_b   1.000
_cell.length_c   1.000
_cell.angle_alpha   90.00
_cell.angle_beta   90.00
_cell.angle_gamma   90.00
#
_symmetry.space_group_name_H-M   'P 1'
#
loop_
_entity.id
_entity.type
_entity.pdbx_description
1 polymer ?
#
loop_
_entity_poly.entity_id
_entity_poly.type
_entity_poly.pdbx_seq_one_letter_code
_entity_poly.pdbx_strand_id
1 'polypeptide(L)'
;NKIGKLHTVLGKATSCCGCARVPPTPATRDTSIVSAPVPKKLLMMASIDDCSPSARDCTATLGNFVKATSDTFPRPTAVPPLMSGKRLCLPSLRIRNSLTILQRPTPVSTQRPQAPAVA
;
A
#
# COMPACT_ATOMS: atom_id res chain seq x y z
N ASN A 1 -10.62 24.59 0.33
CA ASN A 1 -10.03 24.87 -1.00
C ASN A 1 -9.40 23.58 -1.54
N LYS A 2 -9.85 23.03 -2.68
CA LYS A 2 -9.37 21.74 -3.24
C LYS A 2 -8.66 21.95 -4.59
N ILE A 3 -7.67 22.83 -4.62
CA ILE A 3 -6.98 23.23 -5.87
C ILE A 3 -5.66 22.48 -5.98
N GLY A 4 -5.42 21.74 -7.06
CA GLY A 4 -4.17 21.02 -7.33
C GLY A 4 -4.13 19.58 -6.81
N LYS A 5 -2.94 18.97 -6.79
CA LYS A 5 -2.75 17.57 -6.36
C LYS A 5 -3.17 17.37 -4.89
N LEU A 6 -3.70 16.19 -4.62
CA LEU A 6 -3.99 15.75 -3.25
C LEU A 6 -2.69 15.74 -2.43
N HIS A 7 -2.65 16.55 -1.38
CA HIS A 7 -1.50 16.72 -0.47
C HIS A 7 -1.77 16.13 0.93
N THR A 8 -3.06 15.95 1.27
CA THR A 8 -3.58 15.54 2.59
C THR A 8 -4.61 14.43 2.41
N VAL A 9 -4.85 13.63 3.46
CA VAL A 9 -5.89 12.59 3.50
C VAL A 9 -7.28 13.14 3.23
N LEU A 10 -8.03 12.42 2.42
CA LEU A 10 -9.42 12.72 2.11
C LEU A 10 -10.38 12.08 3.12
N GLY A 11 -10.57 12.73 4.26
CA GLY A 11 -11.57 12.36 5.26
C GLY A 11 -11.03 11.67 6.51
N LYS A 12 -11.83 11.68 7.59
CA LYS A 12 -11.49 11.08 8.88
C LYS A 12 -11.77 9.57 8.88
N ALA A 13 -11.06 8.81 8.04
CA ALA A 13 -11.11 7.34 8.10
C ALA A 13 -10.21 6.87 9.24
N THR A 14 -10.80 6.42 10.35
CA THR A 14 -10.02 5.88 11.49
C THR A 14 -9.85 4.38 11.31
N SER A 15 -8.62 3.88 11.30
CA SER A 15 -8.34 2.44 11.38
C SER A 15 -7.90 2.03 12.80
N CYS A 16 -8.05 0.74 13.08
CA CYS A 16 -7.67 0.11 14.35
C CYS A 16 -6.97 -1.21 14.06
N CYS A 17 -5.86 -1.49 14.74
CA CYS A 17 -5.20 -2.80 14.71
C CYS A 17 -4.92 -3.26 16.14
N GLY A 18 -5.65 -4.28 16.60
CA GLY A 18 -5.67 -4.65 18.02
C GLY A 18 -6.23 -3.49 18.84
N CYS A 19 -5.46 -3.03 19.84
CA CYS A 19 -5.79 -1.84 20.60
C CYS A 19 -5.27 -0.54 19.99
N ALA A 20 -4.33 -0.56 19.03
CA ALA A 20 -3.75 0.67 18.49
C ALA A 20 -4.71 1.38 17.51
N ARG A 21 -4.93 2.68 17.70
CA ARG A 21 -5.80 3.51 16.85
C ARG A 21 -5.05 4.72 16.30
N VAL A 22 -5.22 5.01 15.01
CA VAL A 22 -4.50 6.09 14.33
C VAL A 22 -5.44 6.95 13.48
N PRO A 23 -6.35 7.74 14.07
CA PRO A 23 -7.15 8.70 13.32
C PRO A 23 -6.29 9.73 12.57
N PRO A 24 -6.56 9.98 11.27
CA PRO A 24 -5.87 11.01 10.49
C PRO A 24 -6.46 12.39 10.81
N THR A 25 -5.58 13.38 11.05
CA THR A 25 -5.98 14.79 11.15
C THR A 25 -5.49 15.51 9.90
N PRO A 26 -6.42 15.91 9.00
CA PRO A 26 -6.07 16.68 7.82
C PRO A 26 -5.35 17.97 8.20
N ALA A 27 -4.21 18.23 7.58
CA ALA A 27 -3.46 19.46 7.75
C ALA A 27 -3.57 20.35 6.51
N THR A 28 -3.32 21.64 6.70
CA THR A 28 -3.16 22.62 5.61
C THR A 28 -1.85 22.35 4.85
N ARG A 29 -1.72 22.90 3.64
CA ARG A 29 -0.46 22.83 2.89
C ARG A 29 0.71 23.35 3.72
N ASP A 30 1.85 22.70 3.54
CA ASP A 30 3.14 23.06 4.16
C ASP A 30 3.20 22.88 5.68
N THR A 31 2.29 22.07 6.25
CA THR A 31 2.32 21.73 7.69
C THR A 31 3.33 20.61 7.98
N SER A 32 3.68 19.84 6.95
CA SER A 32 4.52 18.64 7.04
C SER A 32 3.92 17.54 7.93
N ILE A 33 4.54 16.37 7.92
CA ILE A 33 4.10 15.22 8.70
C ILE A 33 4.64 15.29 10.13
N VAL A 34 3.74 15.42 11.10
CA VAL A 34 4.03 15.36 12.55
C VAL A 34 3.68 13.98 13.08
N SER A 35 4.66 13.09 13.19
CA SER A 35 4.48 11.74 13.74
C SER A 35 5.80 11.12 14.21
N ALA A 36 5.72 9.97 14.88
CA ALA A 36 6.89 9.19 15.27
C ALA A 36 7.73 8.76 14.05
N PRO A 37 9.03 8.44 14.21
CA PRO A 37 9.94 8.18 13.08
C PRO A 37 9.48 7.08 12.11
N VAL A 38 8.84 6.02 12.63
CA VAL A 38 8.38 4.89 11.81
C VAL A 38 7.13 5.22 10.99
N PRO A 39 6.00 5.69 11.55
CA PRO A 39 4.86 6.11 10.75
C PRO A 39 5.20 7.28 9.82
N LYS A 40 6.12 8.18 10.20
CA LYS A 40 6.56 9.28 9.33
C LYS A 40 7.12 8.77 8.00
N LYS A 41 7.99 7.75 8.05
CA LYS A 41 8.53 7.11 6.84
C LYS A 41 7.45 6.43 6.01
N LEU A 42 6.50 5.75 6.66
CA LEU A 42 5.37 5.11 5.97
C LEU A 42 4.50 6.13 5.23
N LEU A 43 4.19 7.26 5.87
CA LEU A 43 3.40 8.33 5.29
C LEU A 43 4.12 9.00 4.11
N MET A 44 5.43 9.22 4.22
CA MET A 44 6.25 9.67 3.10
C MET A 44 6.23 8.67 1.93
N MET A 45 6.32 7.35 2.22
CA MET A 45 6.21 6.32 1.19
C MET A 45 4.81 6.22 0.56
N ALA A 46 3.77 6.63 1.29
CA ALA A 46 2.41 6.72 0.82
C ALA A 46 2.12 8.00 0.02
N SER A 47 3.12 8.85 -0.23
CA SER A 47 2.99 10.15 -0.91
C SER A 47 1.97 11.09 -0.26
N ILE A 48 2.03 11.18 1.07
CA ILE A 48 1.22 12.10 1.87
C ILE A 48 2.16 13.16 2.43
N ASP A 49 1.93 14.41 2.07
CA ASP A 49 2.83 15.51 2.40
C ASP A 49 2.41 16.20 3.71
N ASP A 50 1.10 16.32 3.94
CA ASP A 50 0.54 17.12 5.04
C ASP A 50 -0.51 16.32 5.83
N CYS A 51 -0.11 15.75 6.97
CA CYS A 51 -1.05 15.15 7.92
C CYS A 51 -0.41 14.97 9.30
N SER A 52 -1.22 15.14 10.35
CA SER A 52 -0.86 14.78 11.73
C SER A 52 -1.71 13.58 12.20
N PRO A 53 -1.17 12.35 12.21
CA PRO A 53 -1.86 11.22 12.81
C PRO A 53 -1.94 11.38 14.33
N SER A 54 -3.14 11.30 14.89
CA SER A 54 -3.31 11.18 16.34
C SER A 54 -3.20 9.70 16.69
N ALA A 55 -2.14 9.31 17.38
CA ALA A 55 -1.98 7.96 17.88
C ALA A 55 -2.67 7.83 19.24
N ARG A 56 -3.59 6.87 19.37
CA ARG A 56 -4.30 6.57 20.62
C ARG A 56 -4.06 5.11 21.00
N ASP A 57 -4.20 4.85 22.29
CA ASP A 57 -4.04 3.52 22.89
C ASP A 57 -2.60 2.96 22.74
N CYS A 58 -2.40 1.65 22.72
CA CYS A 58 -1.07 1.02 22.81
C CYS A 58 -0.19 1.26 21.57
N THR A 59 0.47 2.42 21.51
CA THR A 59 1.48 2.79 20.49
C THR A 59 2.82 2.11 20.68
N ALA A 60 3.07 1.51 21.85
CA ALA A 60 4.30 0.79 22.18
C ALA A 60 4.53 -0.45 21.30
N THR A 61 3.46 -1.07 20.78
CA THR A 61 3.58 -2.21 19.86
C THR A 61 3.73 -1.72 18.42
N LEU A 62 4.98 -1.71 17.94
CA LEU A 62 5.31 -1.18 16.63
C LEU A 62 4.50 -1.82 15.48
N GLY A 63 4.35 -3.15 15.48
CA GLY A 63 3.66 -3.87 14.40
C GLY A 63 2.20 -3.47 14.23
N ASN A 64 1.45 -3.37 15.33
CA ASN A 64 0.05 -2.94 15.31
C ASN A 64 -0.08 -1.47 14.87
N PHE A 65 0.82 -0.63 15.35
CA PHE A 65 0.82 0.80 15.03
C PHE A 65 1.15 1.07 13.55
N VAL A 66 2.13 0.34 13.00
CA VAL A 66 2.48 0.39 11.57
C VAL A 66 1.31 -0.08 10.71
N LYS A 67 0.67 -1.20 11.09
CA LYS A 67 -0.48 -1.73 10.36
C LYS A 67 -1.67 -0.77 10.38
N ALA A 68 -2.02 -0.25 11.56
CA ALA A 68 -3.08 0.76 11.67
C ALA A 68 -2.76 2.00 10.82
N THR A 69 -1.52 2.49 10.84
CA THR A 69 -1.11 3.62 9.98
C THR A 69 -1.27 3.27 8.49
N SER A 70 -0.82 2.09 8.05
CA SER A 70 -0.97 1.67 6.65
C SER A 70 -2.44 1.57 6.21
N ASP A 71 -3.32 1.11 7.10
CA ASP A 71 -4.76 0.96 6.80
C ASP A 71 -5.48 2.31 6.79
N THR A 72 -5.05 3.25 7.64
CA THR A 72 -5.59 4.64 7.65
C THR A 72 -5.13 5.42 6.42
N PHE A 73 -3.89 5.20 5.99
CA PHE A 73 -3.23 5.97 4.94
C PHE A 73 -2.86 5.07 3.75
N PRO A 74 -3.86 4.55 3.02
CA PRO A 74 -3.60 3.76 1.83
C PRO A 74 -2.98 4.64 0.74
N ARG A 75 -2.23 4.01 -0.18
CA ARG A 75 -1.69 4.72 -1.34
C ARG A 75 -2.83 5.44 -2.08
N PRO A 76 -2.64 6.72 -2.49
CA PRO A 76 -3.67 7.54 -3.12
C PRO A 76 -4.14 7.04 -4.49
N THR A 77 -3.60 5.92 -4.98
CA THR A 77 -4.00 5.26 -6.23
C THR A 77 -5.23 4.35 -6.09
N ALA A 78 -5.73 4.11 -4.87
CA ALA A 78 -6.74 3.07 -4.66
C ALA A 78 -8.20 3.52 -4.85
N VAL A 79 -8.55 4.81 -4.78
CA VAL A 79 -9.91 5.29 -5.08
C VAL A 79 -9.94 6.81 -5.30
N PRO A 80 -10.22 7.31 -6.52
CA PRO A 80 -10.88 8.61 -6.63
C PRO A 80 -12.30 8.48 -6.02
N PRO A 81 -12.75 9.39 -5.13
CA PRO A 81 -14.11 9.35 -4.58
C PRO A 81 -15.18 9.78 -5.61
N LEU A 82 -14.79 10.06 -6.86
CA LEU A 82 -15.71 10.33 -7.97
C LEU A 82 -15.87 9.11 -8.90
N MET A 83 -15.91 7.91 -8.34
CA MET A 83 -16.43 6.75 -9.05
C MET A 83 -17.37 5.95 -8.15
N SER A 84 -18.51 6.55 -7.84
CA SER A 84 -19.78 5.81 -7.85
C SER A 84 -20.10 5.46 -9.31
N GLY A 85 -19.28 4.57 -9.87
CA GLY A 85 -19.37 4.09 -11.23
C GLY A 85 -19.02 2.62 -11.15
N LYS A 86 -19.99 1.79 -11.52
CA LYS A 86 -19.95 0.32 -11.48
C LYS A 86 -18.52 -0.18 -11.64
N ARG A 87 -18.03 -0.96 -10.67
CA ARG A 87 -16.76 -1.69 -10.78
C ARG A 87 -16.83 -2.49 -12.08
N LEU A 88 -16.28 -1.98 -13.17
CA LEU A 88 -16.19 -2.73 -14.40
C LEU A 88 -15.16 -3.80 -14.09
N CYS A 89 -15.62 -5.00 -13.74
CA CYS A 89 -14.78 -6.17 -13.52
C CYS A 89 -14.13 -6.52 -14.85
N LEU A 90 -13.09 -5.78 -15.23
CA LEU A 90 -12.19 -6.16 -16.29
C LEU A 90 -11.60 -7.51 -15.90
N PRO A 91 -11.59 -8.51 -16.80
CA PRO A 91 -10.99 -9.81 -16.51
C PRO A 91 -9.57 -9.61 -16.00
N SER A 92 -9.20 -10.36 -14.94
CA SER A 92 -7.85 -10.29 -14.41
C SER A 92 -6.82 -10.57 -15.51
N LEU A 93 -5.62 -9.97 -15.40
CA LEU A 93 -4.55 -10.17 -16.38
C LEU A 93 -4.22 -11.67 -16.59
N ARG A 94 -4.43 -12.50 -15.55
CA ARG A 94 -4.30 -13.96 -15.64
C ARG A 94 -5.35 -14.60 -16.55
N ILE A 95 -6.60 -14.14 -16.50
CA ILE A 95 -7.66 -14.61 -17.40
C ILE A 95 -7.35 -14.16 -18.82
N ARG A 96 -6.99 -12.87 -19.00
CA ARG A 96 -6.64 -12.29 -20.31
C ARG A 96 -5.43 -12.96 -20.97
N ASN A 97 -4.41 -13.31 -20.19
CA ASN A 97 -3.17 -13.90 -20.69
C ASN A 97 -3.10 -15.43 -20.48
N SER A 98 -4.22 -16.09 -20.20
CA SER A 98 -4.26 -17.53 -19.93
C SER A 98 -3.68 -18.36 -21.08
N LEU A 99 -4.03 -18.03 -22.32
CA LEU A 99 -3.51 -18.71 -23.52
C LEU A 99 -2.01 -18.45 -23.74
N THR A 100 -1.53 -17.23 -23.51
CA THR A 100 -0.11 -16.89 -23.68
C THR A 100 0.77 -17.42 -22.55
N ILE A 101 0.21 -17.69 -21.38
CA ILE A 101 0.92 -18.34 -20.26
C ILE A 101 0.99 -19.85 -20.48
N LEU A 102 -0.08 -20.48 -20.97
CA LEU A 102 -0.12 -21.92 -21.27
C LEU A 102 0.70 -22.31 -22.51
N GLN A 103 0.92 -21.38 -23.44
CA GLN A 103 1.73 -21.60 -24.65
C GLN A 103 3.24 -21.33 -24.46
N ARG A 104 3.69 -20.89 -23.27
CA ARG A 104 5.13 -20.75 -23.03
C ARG A 104 5.75 -22.15 -22.88
N PRO A 105 6.78 -22.49 -23.68
CA PRO A 105 7.59 -23.68 -23.42
C PRO A 105 8.14 -23.60 -22.00
N THR A 106 7.96 -24.66 -21.22
CA THR A 106 8.63 -24.81 -19.93
C THR A 106 10.14 -24.63 -20.15
N PRO A 107 10.87 -23.88 -19.28
CA PRO A 107 12.32 -23.92 -19.33
C PRO A 107 12.72 -25.37 -19.04
N VAL A 108 13.20 -26.06 -20.08
CA VAL A 108 13.83 -27.37 -19.96
C VAL A 108 14.95 -27.21 -18.95
N SER A 109 14.83 -27.94 -17.83
CA SER A 109 15.91 -28.09 -16.86
C SER A 109 17.13 -28.60 -17.62
N THR A 110 18.14 -27.75 -17.80
CA THR A 110 19.44 -28.13 -18.35
C THR A 110 19.96 -29.31 -17.52
N GLN A 111 19.95 -30.51 -18.10
CA GLN A 111 20.57 -31.67 -17.48
C GLN A 111 22.03 -31.34 -17.16
N ARG A 112 22.42 -31.48 -15.89
CA ARG A 112 23.84 -31.48 -15.51
C ARG A 112 24.56 -32.54 -16.37
N PRO A 113 25.70 -32.20 -17.00
CA PRO A 113 26.56 -33.22 -17.60
C PRO A 113 26.97 -34.22 -16.52
N GLN A 114 26.74 -35.51 -16.73
CA GLN A 114 27.35 -36.55 -15.89
C GLN A 114 28.83 -36.65 -16.28
N ALA A 115 29.70 -36.62 -15.28
CA ALA A 115 31.13 -36.80 -15.48
C ALA A 115 31.41 -38.23 -15.98
N PRO A 116 32.33 -38.41 -16.95
CA PRO A 116 32.66 -39.73 -17.48
C PRO A 116 33.35 -40.58 -16.41
N ALA A 117 32.90 -41.82 -16.26
CA ALA A 117 33.55 -42.83 -15.42
C ALA A 117 34.92 -43.18 -16.03
N VAL A 118 35.97 -42.97 -15.25
CA VAL A 118 37.34 -43.43 -15.55
C VAL A 118 37.41 -44.92 -15.23
N ALA A 119 37.89 -45.70 -16.21
CA ALA A 119 38.21 -47.12 -16.08
C ALA A 119 39.57 -47.33 -15.39
#